data_AF-A0A1X3F9F5-F1
#
_entry.id   AF-A0A1X3F9F5-F1
#
_cell.length_a   1.000
_cell.length_b   1.000
_cell.length_c   1.000
_cell.angle_alpha   90.00
_cell.angle_beta   90.00
_cell.angle_gamma   90.00
#
_symmetry.space_group_name_H-M   'P 1'
#
loop_
_entity.id
_entity.type
_entity.pdbx_description
1 polymer ?
#
loop_
_entity_poly.entity_id
_entity_poly.type
_entity_poly.pdbx_seq_one_letter_code
_entity_poly.pdbx_strand_id
1 'polypeptide(L)'
;MAALINVPAKARRGEIVEIRTLTSHIMETGFRHTADGALVPRDIITSFTCRYNGTEIFRADLFPAIAANPYLSFFTVAKESGKFEFEWIGDNGYLSSASASITVE
;
A
#
# COMPACT_ATOMS: atom_id res chain seq x y z
N MET A 1 8.30 -11.23 -2.93
CA MET A 1 7.08 -10.87 -2.19
C MET A 1 6.15 -10.16 -3.16
N ALA A 2 4.89 -10.58 -3.25
CA ALA A 2 3.92 -9.98 -4.16
C ALA A 2 2.92 -9.16 -3.35
N ALA A 3 2.75 -7.88 -3.70
CA ALA A 3 1.59 -7.11 -3.23
C ALA A 3 0.35 -7.56 -4.02
N LEU A 4 -0.77 -7.78 -3.33
CA LEU A 4 -2.05 -8.08 -3.93
C LEU A 4 -2.83 -6.77 -4.09
N ILE A 5 -3.19 -6.47 -5.33
CA ILE A 5 -3.87 -5.22 -5.70
C ILE A 5 -5.23 -5.57 -6.29
N ASN A 6 -6.27 -4.92 -5.78
CA ASN A 6 -7.60 -4.98 -6.35
C ASN A 6 -8.05 -3.57 -6.75
N VAL A 7 -8.19 -3.39 -8.06
CA VAL A 7 -8.73 -2.19 -8.71
C VAL A 7 -9.77 -2.68 -9.72
N PRO A 8 -10.95 -2.04 -9.82
CA PRO A 8 -11.91 -2.35 -10.87
C PRO A 8 -11.25 -2.22 -12.25
N ALA A 9 -11.35 -3.27 -13.08
CA ALA A 9 -10.81 -3.24 -14.44
C ALA A 9 -11.53 -2.22 -15.34
N LYS A 10 -12.79 -1.89 -15.01
CA LYS A 10 -13.63 -0.92 -15.72
C LYS A 10 -14.40 -0.05 -14.74
N ALA A 11 -14.65 1.20 -15.11
CA ALA A 11 -15.54 2.12 -14.39
C ALA A 11 -16.13 3.16 -15.34
N ARG A 12 -17.26 3.76 -15.00
CA ARG A 12 -17.79 4.91 -15.73
C ARG A 12 -17.00 6.17 -15.40
N ARG A 13 -16.92 7.11 -16.34
CA ARG A 13 -16.35 8.44 -16.05
C ARG A 13 -17.08 9.11 -14.89
N GLY A 14 -16.33 9.51 -13.87
CA GLY A 14 -16.84 10.15 -12.66
C GLY A 14 -17.32 9.17 -11.57
N GLU A 15 -17.23 7.86 -11.79
CA GLU A 15 -17.55 6.85 -10.78
C GLU A 15 -16.52 6.85 -9.65
N ILE A 16 -16.98 6.67 -8.41
CA ILE A 16 -16.11 6.46 -7.25
C ILE A 16 -15.73 4.99 -7.21
N VAL A 17 -14.43 4.72 -7.31
CA VAL A 17 -13.87 3.36 -7.29
C VAL A 17 -13.09 3.13 -6.02
N GLU A 18 -13.24 1.94 -5.43
CA GLU A 18 -12.45 1.49 -4.30
C GLU A 18 -11.17 0.82 -4.79
N ILE A 19 -10.06 1.18 -4.18
CA ILE A 19 -8.75 0.58 -4.41
C ILE A 19 -8.35 -0.13 -3.12
N ARG A 20 -8.00 -1.40 -3.23
CA ARG A 20 -7.55 -2.21 -2.10
C ARG A 20 -6.16 -2.76 -2.36
N THR A 21 -5.30 -2.67 -1.36
CA THR A 21 -3.95 -3.20 -1.42
C THR A 21 -3.65 -4.04 -0.19
N LEU A 22 -2.99 -5.17 -0.37
CA LEU A 22 -2.45 -6.01 0.69
C LEU A 22 -0.98 -6.31 0.39
N THR A 23 -0.09 -5.92 1.30
CA THR A 23 1.36 -6.11 1.11
C THR A 23 1.90 -7.06 2.17
N SER A 24 2.61 -8.10 1.74
CA SER A 24 3.21 -9.06 2.68
C SER A 24 4.42 -8.42 3.39
N HIS A 25 4.29 -8.21 4.69
CA HIS A 25 5.31 -7.62 5.55
C HIS A 25 5.05 -7.96 7.02
N ILE A 26 6.08 -8.19 7.82
CA ILE A 26 5.92 -8.63 9.22
C ILE A 26 5.42 -7.52 10.16
N MET A 27 5.77 -6.27 9.85
CA MET A 27 5.48 -5.09 10.67
C MET A 27 5.96 -5.27 12.13
N GLU A 28 7.25 -5.60 12.31
CA GLU A 28 7.84 -5.74 13.64
C GLU A 28 7.87 -4.38 14.32
N THR A 29 7.16 -4.28 15.44
CA THR A 29 6.84 -3.00 16.08
C THR A 29 8.04 -2.38 16.79
N GLY A 30 9.02 -3.20 17.18
CA GLY A 30 10.11 -2.80 18.06
C GLY A 30 9.82 -2.99 19.55
N PHE A 31 8.61 -3.43 19.92
CA PHE A 31 8.20 -3.62 21.33
C PHE A 31 8.25 -5.09 21.78
N ARG A 32 8.38 -6.03 20.83
CA ARG A 32 8.46 -7.45 21.14
C ARG A 32 9.84 -7.79 21.71
N HIS A 33 9.87 -8.69 22.68
CA HIS A 33 11.10 -9.26 23.21
C HIS A 33 11.31 -10.69 22.69
N THR A 34 12.56 -11.09 22.58
CA THR A 34 12.98 -12.47 22.34
C THR A 34 12.86 -13.31 23.62
N ALA A 35 13.06 -14.63 23.52
CA ALA A 35 12.94 -15.53 24.67
C ALA A 35 13.99 -15.26 25.76
N ASP A 36 15.16 -14.76 25.37
CA ASP A 36 16.25 -14.30 26.23
C ASP A 36 16.08 -12.85 26.73
N GLY A 37 14.97 -12.18 26.37
CA GLY A 37 14.61 -10.86 26.89
C GLY A 37 15.22 -9.67 26.16
N ALA A 38 15.86 -9.87 25.00
CA ALA A 38 16.33 -8.77 24.16
C ALA A 38 15.18 -8.15 23.36
N LEU A 39 15.22 -6.84 23.15
CA LEU A 39 14.28 -6.15 22.26
C LEU A 39 14.54 -6.55 20.81
N VAL A 40 13.47 -6.86 20.09
CA VAL A 40 13.54 -7.09 18.65
C VAL A 40 13.51 -5.72 17.97
N PRO A 41 14.48 -5.40 17.10
CA PRO A 41 14.48 -4.12 16.39
C PRO A 41 13.22 -3.94 15.55
N ARG A 42 12.75 -2.71 15.48
CA ARG A 42 11.63 -2.33 14.61
C ARG A 42 11.98 -2.61 13.14
N ASP A 43 11.00 -3.15 12.43
CA ASP A 43 11.05 -3.37 10.98
C ASP A 43 9.64 -3.22 10.42
N ILE A 44 9.29 -2.02 9.95
CA ILE A 44 7.97 -1.72 9.39
C ILE A 44 8.06 -1.08 8.00
N ILE A 45 6.96 -1.18 7.26
CA ILE A 45 6.68 -0.25 6.18
C ILE A 45 6.36 1.10 6.81
N THR A 46 7.00 2.16 6.32
CA THR A 46 6.90 3.53 6.87
C THR A 46 6.08 4.46 5.98
N SER A 47 6.03 4.19 4.67
CA SER A 47 5.29 5.01 3.72
C SER A 47 4.64 4.16 2.64
N PHE A 48 3.43 4.54 2.27
CA PHE A 48 2.73 4.06 1.08
C PHE A 48 2.28 5.23 0.21
N THR A 49 2.47 5.10 -1.09
CA THR A 49 2.03 6.09 -2.09
C THR A 49 1.29 5.40 -3.22
N CYS A 50 0.17 5.98 -3.65
CA CYS A 50 -0.55 5.59 -4.86
C CYS A 50 -0.61 6.77 -5.83
N ARG A 51 -0.19 6.53 -7.07
CA ARG A 51 -0.26 7.48 -8.19
C ARG A 51 -1.22 6.97 -9.24
N TYR A 52 -2.03 7.85 -9.82
CA TYR A 52 -2.88 7.58 -10.97
C TYR A 52 -2.42 8.46 -12.13
N ASN A 53 -1.95 7.82 -13.22
CA ASN A 53 -1.37 8.50 -14.39
C ASN A 53 -0.28 9.53 -13.99
N GLY A 54 0.60 9.13 -13.06
CA GLY A 54 1.68 9.97 -12.55
C GLY A 54 1.29 10.99 -11.48
N THR A 55 -0.01 11.22 -11.25
CA THR A 55 -0.49 12.13 -10.19
C THR A 55 -0.67 11.37 -8.88
N GLU A 56 -0.06 11.84 -7.80
CA GLU A 56 -0.30 11.28 -6.46
C GLU A 56 -1.76 11.51 -6.04
N ILE A 57 -2.48 10.41 -5.77
CA ILE A 57 -3.89 10.45 -5.35
C ILE A 57 -4.08 10.04 -3.90
N PHE A 58 -3.10 9.35 -3.31
CA PHE A 58 -3.15 8.89 -1.94
C PHE A 58 -1.74 8.69 -1.39
N ARG A 59 -1.55 9.09 -0.13
CA ARG A 59 -0.34 8.83 0.64
C ARG A 59 -0.71 8.50 2.08
N ALA A 60 -0.01 7.53 2.66
CA ALA A 60 -0.12 7.20 4.07
C ALA A 60 1.27 7.00 4.68
N ASP A 61 1.50 7.68 5.80
CA ASP A 61 2.63 7.39 6.68
C ASP A 61 2.19 6.33 7.70
N LEU A 62 2.93 5.23 7.75
CA LEU A 62 2.61 4.06 8.55
C LEU A 62 3.52 4.00 9.79
N PHE A 63 2.92 3.57 10.90
CA PHE A 63 3.58 3.52 12.21
C PHE A 63 3.46 2.11 12.81
N PRO A 64 4.20 1.79 13.90
CA PRO A 64 4.23 0.44 14.48
C PRO A 64 2.88 -0.15 14.92
N ALA A 65 1.82 0.66 15.00
CA ALA A 65 0.47 0.19 15.33
C ALA A 65 -0.27 -0.45 14.13
N ILE A 66 0.30 -0.43 12.92
CA ILE A 66 -0.26 -1.10 11.75
C ILE A 66 0.03 -2.61 11.84
N ALA A 67 -1.00 -3.42 11.63
CA ALA A 67 -0.92 -4.87 11.70
C ALA A 67 0.01 -5.45 10.60
N ALA A 68 0.57 -6.63 10.89
CA ALA A 68 1.27 -7.45 9.90
C ALA A 68 0.41 -7.67 8.65
N ASN A 69 1.08 -7.75 7.49
CA ASN A 69 0.49 -7.71 6.16
C ASN A 69 -0.45 -6.51 5.97
N PRO A 70 0.08 -5.27 5.92
CA PRO A 70 -0.74 -4.07 5.87
C PRO A 70 -1.77 -4.11 4.74
N TYR A 71 -3.03 -3.91 5.13
CA TYR A 71 -4.16 -3.73 4.23
C TYR A 71 -4.58 -2.27 4.23
N LEU A 72 -4.67 -1.66 3.04
CA LEU A 72 -5.17 -0.31 2.85
C LEU A 72 -6.33 -0.35 1.85
N SER A 73 -7.43 0.33 2.19
CA SER A 73 -8.52 0.61 1.28
C SER A 73 -8.82 2.11 1.27
N PHE A 74 -8.96 2.65 0.07
CA PHE A 74 -9.27 4.05 -0.16
C PHE A 74 -10.02 4.20 -1.48
N PHE A 75 -10.56 5.39 -1.72
CA PHE A 75 -11.38 5.66 -2.89
C PHE A 75 -10.75 6.73 -3.76
N THR A 76 -11.01 6.65 -5.06
CA THR A 76 -10.73 7.73 -6.00
C THR A 76 -11.86 7.87 -7.01
N VAL A 77 -11.86 8.95 -7.78
CA VAL A 77 -12.80 9.15 -8.88
C VAL A 77 -12.15 8.69 -10.17
N ALA A 78 -12.81 7.78 -10.88
CA ALA A 78 -12.39 7.28 -12.18
C ALA A 78 -12.53 8.38 -13.25
N LYS A 79 -11.44 9.11 -13.49
CA LYS A 79 -11.42 10.21 -14.44
C LYS A 79 -11.19 9.74 -15.88
N GLU A 80 -10.20 8.87 -16.13
CA GLU A 80 -9.66 8.79 -17.51
C GLU A 80 -8.92 7.54 -17.97
N SER A 81 -9.23 6.30 -17.62
CA SER A 81 -8.39 5.14 -18.01
C SER A 81 -6.91 5.28 -17.60
N GLY A 82 -6.13 4.23 -17.76
CA GLY A 82 -4.69 4.27 -17.51
C GLY A 82 -4.31 3.46 -16.28
N LYS A 83 -3.30 3.93 -15.55
CA LYS A 83 -2.51 3.08 -14.65
C LYS A 83 -2.42 3.67 -13.25
N PHE A 84 -2.66 2.82 -12.26
CA PHE A 84 -2.29 3.03 -10.88
C PHE A 84 -0.90 2.44 -10.61
N GLU A 85 -0.10 3.21 -9.90
CA GLU A 85 1.24 2.82 -9.46
C GLU A 85 1.30 2.93 -7.95
N PHE A 86 1.77 1.87 -7.32
CA PHE A 86 1.79 1.70 -5.88
C PHE A 86 3.23 1.52 -5.43
N GLU A 87 3.59 2.20 -4.34
CA GLU A 87 4.94 2.18 -3.78
C GLU A 87 4.86 2.06 -2.27
N TRP A 88 5.60 1.11 -1.71
CA TRP A 88 5.82 0.94 -0.28
C TRP A 88 7.30 1.11 0.01
N ILE A 89 7.62 1.94 0.98
CA ILE A 89 8.96 2.15 1.51
C ILE A 89 8.93 1.82 3.00
N GLY A 90 9.99 1.20 3.50
CA GLY A 90 10.09 0.81 4.90
C GLY A 90 11.49 0.90 5.45
N ASP A 91 11.59 0.46 6.71
CA ASP A 91 12.85 0.31 7.42
C ASP A 91 13.78 -0.69 6.69
N ASN A 92 15.07 -0.68 7.04
CA ASN A 92 16.06 -1.62 6.49
C ASN A 92 16.18 -1.61 4.94
N GLY A 93 15.82 -0.48 4.31
CA GLY A 93 15.86 -0.34 2.86
C GLY A 93 14.72 -1.08 2.13
N TYR A 94 13.64 -1.44 2.84
CA TYR A 94 12.49 -2.07 2.22
C TYR A 94 11.89 -1.18 1.13
N LEU A 95 11.75 -1.73 -0.06
CA LEU A 95 11.09 -1.12 -1.20
C LEU A 95 10.24 -2.17 -1.92
N SER A 96 8.99 -1.86 -2.19
CA SER A 96 8.10 -2.68 -3.00
C SER A 96 7.24 -1.80 -3.90
N SER A 97 6.95 -2.30 -5.10
CA SER A 97 6.08 -1.61 -6.04
C SER A 97 5.11 -2.57 -6.72
N ALA A 98 3.98 -2.03 -7.15
CA ALA A 98 2.97 -2.75 -7.92
C ALA A 98 2.25 -1.80 -8.86
N SER A 99 1.49 -2.35 -9.80
CA SER A 99 0.63 -1.56 -10.68
C SER A 99 -0.62 -2.30 -11.08
N ALA A 100 -1.68 -1.54 -11.35
CA ALA A 100 -2.93 -2.02 -11.91
C ALA A 100 -3.47 -1.02 -12.93
N SER A 101 -4.26 -1.49 -13.89
CA SER A 101 -4.87 -0.64 -14.90
C SER A 101 -6.38 -0.57 -14.74
N ILE A 102 -6.96 0.56 -15.14
CA ILE A 102 -8.41 0.78 -15.23
C ILE A 102 -8.75 1.27 -16.63
N THR A 103 -9.90 0.84 -17.15
CA THR A 103 -10.52 1.41 -18.34
C THR A 103 -11.74 2.24 -17.92
N VAL A 104 -11.80 3.48 -18.35
CA VAL A 104 -12.91 4.40 -18.09
C VAL A 104 -13.71 4.60 -19.37
N GLU A 105 -14.98 4.23 -19.31
CA GLU A 105 -15.97 4.31 -20.39
C GLU A 105 -17.10 5.31 -20.09
#